data_AF-A0A7K1CV78-F1
#
_entry.id   AF-A0A7K1CV78-F1
#
_cell.length_a   1.000
_cell.length_b   1.000
_cell.length_c   1.000
_cell.angle_alpha   90.00
_cell.angle_beta   90.00
_cell.angle_gamma   90.00
#
_symmetry.space_group_name_H-M   'P 1'
#
loop_
_entity.id
_entity.type
_entity.pdbx_description
1 polymer ?
#
loop_
_entity_poly.entity_id
_entity_poly.type
_entity_poly.pdbx_seq_one_letter_code
_entity_poly.pdbx_strand_id
1 'polypeptide(L)'
;MPGSVIRRLGHTISDDGLIQYQEQPATWHEADVLAGRRVDRRRCYAIIADDHGKPELCESVHWTAPCSGCSDDICEGRGAGCHECGHHGVVRNGAWVPAAVVAAARED
;
A
#
# COMPACT_ATOMS: atom_id res chain seq x y z
N MET A 1 1.41 17.61 -2.04
CA MET A 1 2.38 17.00 -2.97
C MET A 1 1.59 16.37 -4.11
N PRO A 2 2.04 16.47 -5.38
CA PRO A 2 1.42 15.74 -6.47
C PRO A 2 1.59 14.24 -6.20
N GLY A 3 0.56 13.46 -6.52
CA GLY A 3 0.67 12.01 -6.52
C GLY A 3 1.56 11.51 -7.65
N SER A 4 1.75 10.20 -7.71
CA SER A 4 2.50 9.54 -8.78
C SER A 4 1.73 8.33 -9.29
N VAL A 5 2.04 7.90 -10.52
CA VAL A 5 1.60 6.62 -11.07
C VAL A 5 2.83 5.85 -11.49
N ILE A 6 2.97 4.65 -10.96
CA ILE A 6 4.03 3.71 -11.34
C ILE A 6 3.41 2.45 -11.93
N ARG A 7 4.21 1.68 -12.66
CA ARG A 7 3.91 0.33 -13.07
C ARG A 7 4.94 -0.61 -12.46
N ARG A 8 4.48 -1.63 -11.75
CA ARG A 8 5.33 -2.66 -11.16
C ARG A 8 5.26 -3.90 -12.03
N LEU A 9 6.38 -4.25 -12.64
CA LEU A 9 6.47 -5.38 -13.58
C LEU A 9 6.79 -6.71 -12.88
N GLY A 10 7.39 -6.64 -11.70
CA GLY A 10 7.79 -7.80 -10.93
C GLY A 10 8.69 -7.42 -9.76
N HIS A 11 9.30 -8.43 -9.16
CA HIS A 11 10.31 -8.26 -8.13
C HIS A 11 11.40 -9.32 -8.27
N THR A 12 12.59 -8.99 -7.78
CA THR A 12 13.70 -9.92 -7.59
C THR A 12 14.05 -9.95 -6.12
N ILE A 13 14.44 -11.12 -5.61
CA ILE A 13 14.91 -11.27 -4.24
C ILE A 13 16.41 -11.54 -4.33
N SER A 14 17.19 -10.65 -3.73
CA SER A 14 18.65 -10.79 -3.62
C SER A 14 19.02 -11.87 -2.61
N ASP A 15 20.27 -12.36 -2.66
CA ASP A 15 20.76 -13.44 -1.77
C ASP A 15 20.73 -13.05 -0.28
N ASP A 16 20.72 -11.75 0.03
CA ASP A 16 20.57 -11.17 1.37
C ASP A 16 19.10 -11.03 1.83
N GLY A 17 18.15 -11.48 1.01
CA GLY A 17 16.71 -11.38 1.27
C GLY A 17 16.10 -10.03 0.92
N LEU A 18 16.84 -9.12 0.28
CA LEU A 18 16.30 -7.82 -0.13
C LEU A 18 15.34 -7.98 -1.32
N ILE A 19 14.10 -7.50 -1.16
CA ILE A 19 13.12 -7.46 -2.24
C ILE A 19 13.32 -6.18 -3.06
N GLN A 20 13.71 -6.33 -4.32
CA GLN A 20 13.83 -5.23 -5.26
C GLN A 20 12.69 -5.26 -6.28
N TYR A 21 11.88 -4.20 -6.30
CA TYR A 21 10.79 -4.06 -7.25
C TYR A 21 11.28 -3.48 -8.58
N GLN A 22 10.82 -4.06 -9.68
CA GLN A 22 11.05 -3.53 -11.03
C GLN A 22 9.92 -2.56 -11.36
N GLU A 23 10.19 -1.27 -11.18
CA GLU A 23 9.20 -0.20 -11.33
C GLU A 23 9.54 0.71 -12.51
N GLN A 24 8.50 1.12 -13.25
CA GLN A 24 8.61 2.10 -14.33
C GLN A 24 7.60 3.22 -14.12
N PRO A 25 7.91 4.46 -14.54
CA PRO A 25 6.92 5.52 -14.58
C PRO A 25 5.74 5.11 -15.47
N ALA A 26 4.52 5.33 -14.98
CA ALA A 26 3.31 5.14 -15.76
C ALA A 26 2.59 6.46 -15.95
N THR A 27 1.77 6.53 -16.99
CA THR A 27 1.02 7.75 -17.27
C THR A 27 -0.27 7.79 -16.45
N TRP A 28 -0.71 9.00 -16.13
CA TRP A 28 -2.03 9.17 -15.55
C TRP A 28 -3.17 8.74 -16.47
N HIS A 29 -2.97 8.80 -17.78
CA HIS A 29 -3.96 8.36 -18.75
C HIS A 29 -4.18 6.84 -18.65
N GLU A 30 -3.11 6.05 -18.49
CA GLU A 30 -3.23 4.61 -18.23
C GLU A 30 -4.02 4.33 -16.95
N ALA A 31 -3.77 5.09 -15.88
CA ALA A 31 -4.51 4.94 -14.64
C ALA A 31 -6.01 5.26 -14.83
N ASP A 32 -6.34 6.33 -15.55
CA ASP A 32 -7.74 6.68 -15.84
C ASP A 32 -8.44 5.58 -16.67
N VAL A 33 -7.74 4.99 -17.65
CA VAL A 33 -8.25 3.91 -18.49
C VAL A 33 -8.53 2.65 -17.66
N LEU A 34 -7.59 2.23 -16.80
CA LEU A 34 -7.78 1.06 -15.94
C LEU A 34 -8.89 1.28 -14.90
N ALA A 35 -9.02 2.51 -14.38
CA ALA A 35 -10.07 2.85 -13.43
C ALA A 35 -11.46 3.02 -14.08
N GLY A 36 -11.54 3.19 -15.41
CA GLY A 36 -12.77 3.56 -16.11
C GLY A 36 -13.29 4.96 -15.75
N ARG A 37 -12.48 5.79 -15.08
CA ARG A 37 -12.82 7.14 -14.62
C ARG A 37 -11.56 7.96 -14.37
N ARG A 38 -11.71 9.27 -14.24
CA ARG A 38 -10.59 10.14 -13.85
C ARG A 38 -10.18 9.89 -12.40
N VAL A 39 -8.92 9.55 -12.16
CA VAL A 39 -8.39 9.30 -10.81
C VAL A 39 -7.88 10.57 -10.11
N ASP A 40 -7.90 10.61 -8.78
CA ASP A 40 -7.45 11.77 -7.98
C ASP A 40 -5.92 11.92 -8.04
N ARG A 41 -5.45 13.03 -8.63
CA ARG A 41 -4.04 13.30 -8.91
C ARG A 41 -3.20 13.67 -7.68
N ARG A 42 -3.82 13.78 -6.52
CA ARG A 42 -3.14 14.01 -5.24
C ARG A 42 -2.69 12.71 -4.58
N ARG A 43 -3.08 11.56 -5.14
CA ARG A 43 -2.84 10.23 -4.57
C ARG A 43 -1.84 9.45 -5.41
N CYS A 44 -1.18 8.49 -4.76
CA CYS A 44 -0.23 7.61 -5.41
C CYS A 44 -0.93 6.33 -5.88
N TYR A 45 -0.64 5.91 -7.09
CA TYR A 45 -1.17 4.69 -7.70
C TYR A 45 -0.04 3.83 -8.24
N ALA A 46 -0.29 2.53 -8.29
CA ALA A 46 0.55 1.54 -8.93
C ALA A 46 -0.29 0.65 -9.84
N ILE A 47 0.19 0.38 -11.04
CA ILE A 47 -0.35 -0.65 -11.92
C ILE A 47 0.42 -1.94 -11.61
N ILE A 48 -0.27 -2.92 -11.03
CA ILE A 48 0.31 -4.19 -10.57
C ILE A 48 -0.45 -5.33 -11.26
N ALA A 49 0.25 -6.37 -11.69
CA ALA A 49 -0.41 -7.55 -12.22
C ALA A 49 -1.12 -8.33 -11.09
N ASP A 50 -2.37 -8.72 -11.32
CA ASP A 50 -3.10 -9.63 -10.44
C ASP A 50 -2.57 -11.08 -10.56
N ASP A 51 -3.18 -12.00 -9.80
CA ASP A 51 -2.83 -13.43 -9.81
C ASP A 51 -3.02 -14.10 -11.18
N HIS A 52 -3.75 -13.46 -12.10
CA HIS A 52 -3.97 -13.91 -13.47
C HIS A 52 -3.07 -13.19 -14.49
N GLY A 53 -2.13 -12.35 -14.04
CA GLY A 53 -1.23 -11.59 -14.89
C GLY A 53 -1.90 -10.39 -15.57
N LYS A 54 -3.13 -10.02 -15.20
CA LYS A 54 -3.84 -8.88 -15.75
C LYS A 54 -3.44 -7.60 -14.98
N PRO A 55 -3.17 -6.48 -15.66
CA PRO A 55 -2.86 -5.23 -14.97
C PRO A 55 -4.08 -4.72 -14.22
N GLU A 56 -3.90 -4.49 -12.92
CA GLU A 56 -4.87 -3.89 -12.02
C GLU A 56 -4.32 -2.57 -11.46
N LEU A 57 -5.20 -1.57 -11.30
CA LEU A 57 -4.84 -0.31 -10.68
C LEU A 57 -5.01 -0.40 -9.16
N CYS A 58 -3.93 -0.17 -8.43
CA CYS A 58 -3.89 -0.11 -6.98
C CYS A 58 -3.63 1.32 -6.48
N GLU A 59 -4.24 1.68 -5.35
CA GLU A 59 -4.00 2.93 -4.62
C GLU A 59 -3.10 2.67 -3.41
N SER A 60 -2.20 3.62 -3.09
CA SER A 60 -1.42 3.56 -1.85
C SER A 60 -2.32 3.89 -0.66
N VAL A 61 -2.48 2.92 0.24
CA VAL A 61 -3.23 3.08 1.49
C VAL A 61 -2.27 3.00 2.67
N HIS A 62 -2.47 3.88 3.65
CA HIS A 62 -1.70 3.88 4.89
C HIS A 62 -2.64 3.83 6.08
N TRP A 63 -2.28 3.06 7.10
CA TRP A 63 -3.04 2.97 8.34
C TRP A 63 -2.10 2.77 9.53
N THR A 64 -2.63 2.98 10.72
CA THR A 64 -1.94 2.68 11.97
C THR A 64 -2.60 1.46 12.59
N ALA A 65 -1.78 0.50 13.01
CA ALA A 65 -2.25 -0.69 13.71
C ALA A 65 -1.48 -0.87 15.03
N PRO A 66 -2.05 -1.55 16.03
CA PRO A 66 -1.30 -1.97 17.22
C PRO A 66 -0.05 -2.76 16.84
N CYS A 67 1.03 -2.56 17.59
CA CYS A 67 2.22 -3.37 17.43
C CYS A 67 1.93 -4.81 17.87
N SER A 68 2.28 -5.79 17.04
CA SER A 68 2.15 -7.22 17.35
C SER A 68 2.92 -7.62 18.60
N GLY A 69 4.10 -7.06 18.85
CA GLY A 69 4.86 -7.31 20.08
C GLY A 69 4.31 -6.59 21.32
N CYS A 70 3.24 -5.81 21.21
CA CYS A 70 2.60 -5.10 22.31
C CYS A 70 1.15 -5.53 22.57
N SER A 71 0.61 -6.44 21.74
CA SER A 71 -0.79 -6.86 21.84
C SER A 71 -1.05 -7.85 22.99
N ASP A 72 0.00 -8.38 23.60
CA ASP A 72 -0.10 -9.39 24.66
C ASP A 72 -0.36 -8.80 26.06
N ASP A 73 -0.17 -7.49 26.26
CA ASP A 73 -0.48 -6.84 27.52
C ASP A 73 -1.91 -6.24 27.49
N ILE A 74 -2.79 -6.99 28.14
CA ILE A 74 -4.16 -6.63 28.49
C ILE A 74 -4.09 -5.37 29.35
N CYS A 75 -4.24 -4.19 28.76
CA CYS A 75 -4.92 -3.01 29.32
C CYS A 75 -4.88 -1.84 28.33
N GLU A 76 -6.07 -1.40 27.89
CA GLU A 76 -6.34 -0.05 27.39
C GLU A 76 -5.68 0.41 26.07
N GLY A 77 -5.88 -0.34 24.97
CA GLY A 77 -5.94 0.24 23.61
C GLY A 77 -4.66 0.85 23.00
N ARG A 78 -3.58 0.97 23.77
CA ARG A 78 -2.22 1.29 23.33
C ARG A 78 -1.28 0.39 24.13
N GLY A 79 -0.78 -0.67 23.51
CA GLY A 79 0.14 -1.59 24.18
C GLY A 79 1.37 -0.84 24.73
N ALA A 80 1.98 -1.38 25.78
CA ALA A 80 3.02 -0.73 26.59
C ALA A 80 4.30 -0.28 25.82
N GLY A 81 4.41 -0.61 24.54
CA GLY A 81 5.49 -0.18 23.66
C GLY A 81 6.73 -1.08 23.79
N CYS A 82 7.04 -1.82 22.73
CA CYS A 82 8.21 -2.69 22.63
C CYS A 82 9.27 -2.10 21.67
N HIS A 83 10.44 -2.74 21.62
CA HIS A 83 11.54 -2.34 20.73
C HIS A 83 11.14 -2.35 19.24
N GLU A 84 10.26 -3.26 18.80
CA GLU A 84 9.82 -3.35 17.40
C GLU A 84 9.08 -2.10 16.93
N CYS A 85 8.30 -1.46 17.82
CA CYS A 85 7.57 -0.22 17.53
C CYS A 85 8.30 1.05 17.99
N GLY A 86 9.52 0.93 18.51
CA GLY A 86 10.22 2.05 19.16
C GLY A 86 9.48 2.59 20.37
N HIS A 87 8.83 1.72 21.14
CA HIS A 87 8.08 2.03 22.37
C HIS A 87 6.80 2.86 22.22
N HIS A 88 6.21 2.94 21.02
CA HIS A 88 4.97 3.69 20.78
C HIS A 88 3.68 2.86 20.93
N GLY A 89 3.76 1.53 20.98
CA GLY A 89 2.61 0.62 21.06
C GLY A 89 1.85 0.44 19.74
N VAL A 90 2.19 1.20 18.69
CA VAL A 90 1.55 1.17 17.37
C VAL A 90 2.59 1.30 16.25
N VAL A 91 2.25 0.79 15.07
CA VAL A 91 3.09 0.85 13.86
C VAL A 91 2.30 1.45 12.70
N ARG A 92 3.00 2.16 11.81
CA ARG A 92 2.44 2.66 10.55
C ARG A 92 2.66 1.61 9.47
N ASN A 93 1.60 1.23 8.80
CA ASN A 93 1.61 0.29 7.70
C ASN A 93 1.24 1.01 6.40
N GLY A 94 1.66 0.43 5.29
CA GLY A 94 1.29 0.88 3.96
C GLY A 94 1.18 -0.31 3.01
N ALA A 95 0.19 -0.28 2.13
CA ALA A 95 0.01 -1.30 1.10
C ALA A 95 -0.57 -0.69 -0.17
N TRP A 96 -0.31 -1.37 -1.29
CA TRP A 96 -1.03 -1.16 -2.53
C TRP A 96 -2.30 -1.99 -2.49
N VAL A 97 -3.45 -1.33 -2.55
CA VAL A 97 -4.77 -1.99 -2.48
C VAL A 97 -5.52 -1.71 -3.77
N PRO A 98 -6.23 -2.69 -4.37
CA PRO A 98 -7.02 -2.46 -5.58
C PRO A 98 -7.90 -1.21 -5.46
N ALA A 99 -7.77 -0.27 -6.40
CA ALA A 99 -8.40 1.04 -6.33
C ALA A 99 -9.94 0.93 -6.31
N ALA A 100 -10.50 -0.14 -6.87
CA ALA A 100 -11.93 -0.46 -6.78
C ALA A 100 -12.36 -0.73 -5.33
N VAL A 101 -11.58 -1.50 -4.57
CA VAL A 101 -11.85 -1.80 -3.15
C VAL A 101 -11.76 -0.53 -2.31
N VAL A 102 -10.72 0.29 -2.54
CA VAL A 102 -10.56 1.56 -1.80
C VAL A 102 -11.64 2.59 -2.19
N ALA A 103 -12.21 2.50 -3.39
CA ALA A 103 -13.35 3.34 -3.77
C ALA A 103 -14.60 2.93 -3.00
N ALA A 104 -14.92 1.64 -2.96
CA ALA A 104 -16.07 1.11 -2.24
C ALA A 104 -16.02 1.45 -0.73
N ALA A 105 -14.87 1.26 -0.08
CA ALA A 105 -14.71 1.54 1.36
C ALA A 105 -14.80 3.03 1.76
N ARG A 106 -14.95 3.96 0.80
CA ARG A 106 -15.12 5.40 1.07
C ARG A 106 -16.54 5.90 0.86
N GLU A 107 -17.39 5.07 0.27
CA GLU A 107 -18.80 5.38 0.06
C GLU A 107 -19.64 5.00 1.30
N ASP A 108 -19.07 4.20 2.20
CA ASP A 108 -19.57 3.88 3.55
C ASP A 108 -19.14 4.93 4.59
#